data_AF-A0A6N7KXX7-F1
#
_entry.id   AF-A0A6N7KXX7-F1
#
_cell.length_a   1.000
_cell.length_b   1.000
_cell.length_c   1.000
_cell.angle_alpha   90.00
_cell.angle_beta   90.00
_cell.angle_gamma   90.00
#
_symmetry.space_group_name_H-M   'P 1'
#
loop_
_entity.id
_entity.type
_entity.pdbx_description
1 polymer ?
#
loop_
_entity_poly.entity_id
_entity_poly.type
_entity_poly.pdbx_seq_one_letter_code
_entity_poly.pdbx_strand_id
1 'polypeptide(L)'
;MADLQTRQDEATARAAELRVRIEELAADLTETEARLTDLATTRKIIAEVTPAGAESEPPETNTTYQAIVNAFNQHPDQAFRARELHELLGIPTDEASVNITRSRLGRLTRQGFLTQPGRGRYQKRT
;
A
#
# COMPACT_ATOMS: atom_id res chain seq x y z
N MET A 1 -57.98 11.03 -11.44
CA MET A 1 -57.33 11.46 -12.68
C MET A 1 -56.15 12.39 -12.37
N ALA A 2 -56.33 13.54 -11.71
CA ALA A 2 -55.24 14.47 -11.38
C ALA A 2 -54.11 13.86 -10.52
N ASP A 3 -54.45 13.08 -9.47
CA ASP A 3 -53.47 12.42 -8.59
C ASP A 3 -52.56 11.39 -9.31
N LEU A 4 -53.10 10.68 -10.31
CA LEU A 4 -52.33 9.74 -11.13
C LEU A 4 -51.37 10.48 -12.08
N GLN A 5 -51.80 11.61 -12.63
CA GLN A 5 -50.95 12.44 -13.50
C GLN A 5 -49.76 12.99 -12.71
N THR A 6 -49.98 13.52 -11.51
CA THR A 6 -48.90 14.02 -10.64
C THR A 6 -47.88 12.93 -10.32
N ARG A 7 -48.33 11.71 -9.95
CA ARG A 7 -47.42 10.58 -9.71
C ARG A 7 -46.63 10.17 -10.95
N GLN A 8 -47.24 10.27 -12.13
CA GLN A 8 -46.56 9.96 -13.38
C GLN A 8 -45.48 11.01 -13.70
N ASP A 9 -45.77 12.28 -13.47
CA ASP A 9 -44.82 13.38 -13.68
C ASP A 9 -43.62 13.26 -12.70
N GLU A 10 -43.89 12.95 -11.42
CA GLU A 10 -42.85 12.68 -10.41
C GLU A 10 -41.98 11.47 -10.78
N ALA A 11 -42.59 10.37 -11.21
CA ALA A 11 -41.86 9.18 -11.64
C ALA A 11 -40.98 9.47 -12.87
N THR A 12 -41.47 10.31 -13.79
CA THR A 12 -40.73 10.72 -14.99
C THR A 12 -39.54 11.60 -14.62
N ALA A 13 -39.73 12.56 -13.71
CA ALA A 13 -38.66 13.41 -13.21
C ALA A 13 -37.57 12.58 -12.51
N ARG A 14 -37.96 11.66 -11.64
CA ARG A 14 -37.03 10.76 -10.95
C ARG A 14 -36.28 9.85 -11.91
N ALA A 15 -36.93 9.35 -12.97
CA ALA A 15 -36.27 8.56 -13.99
C ALA A 15 -35.26 9.38 -14.82
N ALA A 16 -35.55 10.67 -15.07
CA ALA A 16 -34.60 11.56 -15.74
C ALA A 16 -33.37 11.83 -14.86
N GLU A 17 -33.57 12.13 -13.58
CA GLU A 17 -32.49 12.32 -12.60
C GLU A 17 -31.60 11.09 -12.49
N LEU A 18 -32.19 9.90 -12.39
CA LEU A 18 -31.44 8.65 -12.34
C LEU A 18 -30.61 8.41 -13.61
N ARG A 19 -31.11 8.78 -14.78
CA ARG A 19 -30.35 8.66 -16.04
C ARG A 19 -29.12 9.58 -16.03
N VAL A 20 -29.29 10.84 -15.62
CA VAL A 20 -28.17 11.77 -15.47
C VAL A 20 -27.14 11.21 -14.49
N ARG A 21 -27.59 10.65 -13.36
CA ARG A 21 -26.68 10.08 -12.37
C ARG A 21 -25.92 8.86 -12.89
N ILE A 22 -26.55 8.03 -13.71
CA ILE A 22 -25.89 6.89 -14.37
C ILE A 22 -24.80 7.38 -15.33
N GLU A 23 -25.06 8.43 -16.10
CA GLU A 23 -24.09 9.01 -17.02
C GLU A 23 -22.87 9.57 -16.27
N GLU A 24 -23.10 10.31 -15.18
CA GLU A 24 -22.02 10.81 -14.31
C GLU A 24 -21.18 9.65 -13.74
N LEU A 25 -21.82 8.63 -13.17
CA LEU A 25 -21.11 7.48 -12.60
C LEU A 25 -20.34 6.68 -13.65
N ALA A 26 -20.86 6.58 -14.88
CA ALA A 26 -20.16 5.93 -15.98
C ALA A 26 -18.91 6.71 -16.40
N ALA A 27 -18.97 8.04 -16.39
CA ALA A 27 -17.82 8.89 -16.63
C ALA A 27 -16.75 8.74 -15.52
N ASP A 28 -17.16 8.79 -14.26
CA ASP A 28 -16.27 8.60 -13.10
C ASP A 28 -15.58 7.21 -13.13
N LEU A 29 -16.32 6.17 -13.53
CA LEU A 29 -15.79 4.82 -13.67
C LEU A 29 -14.72 4.77 -14.77
N THR A 30 -15.02 5.34 -15.94
CA THR A 30 -14.09 5.38 -17.08
C THR A 30 -12.79 6.11 -16.71
N GLU A 31 -12.88 7.22 -15.98
CA GLU A 31 -11.70 7.94 -15.49
C GLU A 31 -10.88 7.09 -14.51
N THR A 32 -11.55 6.40 -13.59
CA THR A 32 -10.88 5.52 -12.61
C THR A 32 -10.16 4.36 -13.29
N GLU A 33 -10.79 3.73 -14.29
CA GLU A 33 -10.20 2.65 -15.08
C GLU A 33 -8.98 3.12 -15.88
N ALA A 34 -9.03 4.34 -16.44
CA ALA A 34 -7.88 4.96 -17.11
C ALA A 34 -6.71 5.16 -16.12
N ARG A 35 -6.99 5.73 -14.94
CA ARG A 35 -5.97 5.91 -13.88
C ARG A 35 -5.36 4.58 -13.43
N LEU A 36 -6.16 3.51 -13.34
CA LEU A 36 -5.67 2.17 -13.00
C LEU A 36 -4.74 1.62 -14.08
N THR A 37 -5.05 1.86 -15.35
CA THR A 37 -4.22 1.46 -16.50
C THR A 37 -2.86 2.19 -16.47
N ASP A 38 -2.86 3.49 -16.16
CA ASP A 38 -1.64 4.29 -16.02
C ASP A 38 -0.77 3.79 -14.86
N LEU A 39 -1.38 3.45 -13.72
CA LEU A 39 -0.67 2.88 -12.57
C LEU A 39 -0.09 1.49 -12.88
N ALA A 40 -0.83 0.64 -13.59
CA ALA A 40 -0.36 -0.67 -14.02
C ALA A 40 0.85 -0.54 -14.97
N THR A 41 0.79 0.40 -15.91
CA THR A 41 1.88 0.73 -16.82
C THR A 41 3.10 1.25 -16.06
N THR A 42 2.89 2.18 -15.13
CA THR A 42 3.96 2.72 -14.27
C THR A 42 4.64 1.61 -13.48
N ARG A 43 3.89 0.68 -12.90
CA ARG A 43 4.43 -0.48 -12.18
C ARG A 43 5.29 -1.37 -13.08
N LYS A 44 4.84 -1.62 -14.32
CA LYS A 44 5.60 -2.39 -15.32
C LYS A 44 6.92 -1.70 -15.65
N ILE A 45 6.90 -0.39 -15.92
CA ILE A 45 8.11 0.39 -16.21
C ILE A 45 9.09 0.34 -15.03
N ILE A 46 8.62 0.51 -13.79
CA ILE A 46 9.47 0.39 -12.60
C ILE A 46 10.12 -1.00 -12.52
N ALA A 47 9.37 -2.07 -12.80
CA ALA A 47 9.89 -3.43 -12.80
C ALA A 47 10.96 -3.63 -13.90
N GLU A 48 10.79 -3.03 -15.07
CA GLU A 48 11.74 -3.13 -16.20
C GLU A 48 13.01 -2.26 -15.99
N VAL A 49 12.88 -1.10 -15.34
CA VAL A 49 14.00 -0.17 -15.08
C VAL A 49 14.80 -0.56 -13.83
N THR A 50 14.23 -1.37 -12.94
CA THR A 50 14.98 -1.90 -11.79
C THR A 50 15.95 -2.98 -12.30
N PRO A 51 17.27 -2.78 -12.23
CA PRO A 51 18.22 -3.76 -12.76
C PRO A 51 18.06 -5.09 -12.01
N ALA A 52 18.07 -6.19 -12.77
CA ALA A 52 17.91 -7.59 -12.34
C ALA A 52 18.95 -8.09 -11.30
N GLY A 53 19.71 -7.20 -10.67
CA GLY A 53 20.64 -7.50 -9.57
C GLY A 53 20.01 -7.45 -8.17
N ALA A 54 18.75 -7.05 -8.05
CA ALA A 54 17.93 -7.52 -6.94
C ALA A 54 17.26 -8.80 -7.44
N GLU A 55 17.90 -9.95 -7.22
CA GLU A 55 17.18 -11.23 -7.23
C GLU A 55 15.85 -10.97 -6.51
N SER A 56 14.74 -11.27 -7.19
CA SER A 56 13.43 -11.28 -6.56
C SER A 56 13.53 -12.31 -5.45
N GLU A 57 13.89 -11.82 -4.26
CA GLU A 57 13.86 -12.53 -2.99
C GLU A 57 12.45 -13.17 -2.94
N PRO A 58 12.33 -14.48 -2.63
CA PRO A 58 11.07 -15.23 -2.72
C PRO A 58 9.86 -14.43 -2.19
N PRO A 59 8.64 -14.67 -2.68
CA PRO A 59 7.47 -13.86 -2.34
C PRO A 59 7.29 -13.64 -0.82
N GLU A 60 7.69 -14.60 0.01
CA GLU A 60 7.73 -14.51 1.49
C GLU A 60 8.70 -13.45 2.05
N THR A 61 9.82 -13.22 1.37
CA THR A 61 10.78 -12.17 1.74
C THR A 61 10.32 -10.77 1.30
N ASN A 62 9.56 -10.66 0.20
CA ASN A 62 8.92 -9.39 -0.20
C ASN A 62 7.80 -9.01 0.80
N THR A 63 6.97 -9.97 1.23
CA THR A 63 5.96 -9.71 2.28
C THR A 63 6.60 -9.35 3.62
N THR A 64 7.68 -10.03 4.01
CA THR A 64 8.42 -9.71 5.25
C THR A 64 9.05 -8.32 5.19
N TYR A 65 9.66 -7.95 4.06
CA TYR A 65 10.24 -6.61 3.88
C TYR A 65 9.17 -5.52 3.99
N GLN A 66 8.04 -5.68 3.31
CA GLN A 66 6.92 -4.75 3.39
C GLN A 66 6.37 -4.65 4.81
N ALA A 67 6.24 -5.77 5.53
CA ALA A 67 5.80 -5.79 6.92
C ALA A 67 6.77 -5.02 7.84
N ILE A 68 8.09 -5.19 7.65
CA ILE A 68 9.12 -4.44 8.40
C ILE A 68 8.97 -2.94 8.15
N VAL A 69 8.89 -2.51 6.89
CA VAL A 69 8.75 -1.08 6.53
C VAL A 69 7.44 -0.50 7.08
N ASN A 70 6.33 -1.25 6.97
CA ASN A 70 5.04 -0.84 7.50
C ASN A 70 5.05 -0.69 9.03
N ALA A 71 5.73 -1.58 9.76
CA ALA A 71 5.86 -1.47 11.22
C ALA A 71 6.52 -0.14 11.63
N PHE A 72 7.60 0.27 10.97
CA PHE A 72 8.23 1.57 11.22
C PHE A 72 7.36 2.76 10.81
N ASN A 73 6.53 2.60 9.77
CA ASN A 73 5.58 3.63 9.38
C ASN A 73 4.44 3.81 10.40
N GLN A 74 3.98 2.72 11.01
CA GLN A 74 2.94 2.74 12.06
C GLN A 74 3.48 3.25 13.40
N HIS A 75 4.77 3.04 13.66
CA HIS A 75 5.43 3.42 14.92
C HIS A 75 6.67 4.30 14.65
N PRO A 76 6.51 5.55 14.16
CA PRO A 76 7.62 6.41 13.76
C PRO A 76 8.54 6.79 14.93
N ASP A 77 7.97 6.97 16.11
CA ASP A 77 8.69 7.43 17.30
C ASP A 77 9.30 6.29 18.13
N GLN A 78 9.09 5.05 17.71
CA GLN A 78 9.54 3.87 18.44
C GLN A 78 10.79 3.26 17.81
N ALA A 79 11.80 3.02 18.63
CA ALA A 79 13.02 2.36 18.22
C ALA A 79 12.97 0.86 18.52
N PHE A 80 13.00 0.02 17.48
CA PHE A 80 12.92 -1.43 17.57
C PHE A 80 14.29 -2.11 17.43
N ARG A 81 14.51 -3.19 18.18
CA ARG A 81 15.51 -4.21 17.87
C ARG A 81 14.93 -5.20 16.86
N ALA A 82 15.80 -5.86 16.10
CA ALA A 82 15.37 -6.88 15.13
C ALA A 82 14.48 -7.97 15.75
N ARG A 83 14.78 -8.41 16.97
CA ARG A 83 13.98 -9.43 17.67
C ARG A 83 12.61 -8.91 18.12
N GLU A 84 12.56 -7.69 18.67
CA GLU A 84 11.31 -7.02 19.07
C GLU A 84 10.39 -6.82 17.84
N LEU A 85 10.98 -6.56 16.67
CA LEU A 85 10.24 -6.41 15.43
C LEU A 85 9.68 -7.75 14.93
N HIS A 86 10.40 -8.86 15.14
CA HIS A 86 9.87 -10.19 14.83
C HIS A 86 8.71 -10.58 15.75
N GLU A 87 8.82 -10.25 17.04
CA GLU A 87 7.73 -10.45 18.01
C GLU A 87 6.49 -9.63 17.65
N LEU A 88 6.66 -8.36 17.27
CA LEU A 88 5.57 -7.49 16.81
C LEU A 88 4.87 -8.02 15.56
N LEU A 89 5.64 -8.53 14.59
CA LEU A 89 5.12 -9.00 13.31
C LEU A 89 4.67 -10.48 13.34
N GLY A 90 4.87 -11.19 14.45
CA GLY A 90 4.54 -12.61 14.57
C GLY A 90 5.35 -13.52 13.63
N ILE A 91 6.56 -13.10 13.24
CA ILE A 91 7.44 -13.85 12.32
C ILE A 91 8.52 -14.63 13.09
N PRO A 92 9.08 -15.72 12.51
CA PRO A 92 10.01 -16.61 13.22
C PRO A 92 11.22 -15.90 13.83
N THR A 93 11.47 -16.10 15.12
CA THR A 93 12.58 -15.46 15.87
C THR A 93 13.86 -16.31 15.91
N ASP A 94 13.98 -17.32 15.05
CA ASP A 94 15.21 -18.10 14.94
C ASP A 94 16.39 -17.22 14.52
N GLU A 95 17.60 -17.65 14.87
CA GLU A 95 18.80 -16.82 14.69
C GLU A 95 19.06 -16.44 13.24
N ALA A 96 18.78 -17.34 12.29
CA ALA A 96 18.95 -17.07 10.87
C ALA A 96 17.99 -15.97 10.41
N SER A 97 16.70 -16.10 10.72
CA SER A 97 15.67 -15.10 10.40
C SER A 97 15.98 -13.72 10.99
N VAL A 98 16.42 -13.67 12.26
CA VAL A 98 16.79 -12.42 12.92
C VAL A 98 18.04 -11.78 12.29
N ASN A 99 19.04 -12.59 11.88
CA ASN A 99 20.25 -12.09 11.24
C ASN A 99 19.99 -11.54 9.83
N ILE A 100 19.08 -12.17 9.08
CA ILE A 100 18.61 -11.64 7.79
C ILE A 100 17.95 -10.27 8.00
N THR A 101 17.07 -10.15 8.99
CA THR A 101 16.41 -8.87 9.32
C THR A 101 17.41 -7.82 9.79
N ARG A 102 18.40 -8.14 10.63
CA ARG A 102 19.47 -7.18 11.00
C ARG A 102 20.22 -6.65 9.78
N SER A 103 20.54 -7.53 8.83
CA SER A 103 21.21 -7.14 7.60
C SER A 103 20.34 -6.20 6.77
N ARG A 104 19.02 -6.47 6.66
CA ARG A 104 18.04 -5.59 6.01
C ARG A 104 17.90 -4.23 6.69
N LEU A 105 17.76 -4.21 8.02
CA LEU A 105 17.68 -2.97 8.80
C LEU A 105 18.94 -2.11 8.63
N GLY A 106 20.12 -2.75 8.58
CA GLY A 106 21.38 -2.08 8.25
C GLY A 106 21.36 -1.43 6.86
N ARG A 107 20.82 -2.12 5.84
CA ARG A 107 20.65 -1.54 4.50
C ARG A 107 19.68 -0.36 4.49
N LEU A 108 18.51 -0.50 5.12
CA LEU A 108 17.53 0.57 5.24
C LEU A 108 18.07 1.81 5.95
N THR A 109 18.95 1.61 6.94
CA THR A 109 19.65 2.70 7.63
C THR A 109 20.61 3.43 6.68
N ARG A 110 21.42 2.69 5.90
CA ARG A 110 22.34 3.30 4.91
C ARG A 110 21.61 4.03 3.78
N GLN A 111 20.44 3.53 3.38
CA GLN A 111 19.57 4.18 2.40
C GLN A 111 18.82 5.40 2.99
N GLY A 112 18.93 5.63 4.29
CA GLY A 112 18.28 6.75 4.97
C GLY A 112 16.81 6.55 5.30
N PHE A 113 16.26 5.35 5.13
CA PHE A 113 14.88 5.07 5.57
C PHE A 113 14.76 5.02 7.09
N LEU A 114 15.81 4.53 7.76
CA LEU A 114 15.87 4.38 9.21
C LEU A 114 17.04 5.18 9.79
N THR A 115 16.92 5.57 11.05
CA THR A 115 18.01 6.04 11.89
C THR A 115 18.38 4.96 12.91
N GLN A 116 19.59 5.05 13.45
CA GLN A 116 20.07 4.16 14.50
C GLN A 116 20.32 4.96 15.77
N PRO A 117 19.29 5.18 16.63
CA PRO A 117 19.44 5.98 17.86
C PRO A 117 20.29 5.29 18.93
N GLY A 118 20.59 4.00 18.79
CA GLY A 118 21.45 3.26 19.70
C GLY A 118 21.87 1.90 19.13
N ARG A 119 22.82 1.22 19.78
CA ARG A 119 23.38 -0.05 19.29
C ARG A 119 22.27 -1.08 19.06
N GLY A 120 22.07 -1.48 17.80
CA GLY A 120 21.08 -2.48 17.41
C GLY A 120 19.62 -2.03 17.53
N ARG A 121 19.36 -0.74 17.74
CA ARG A 121 18.03 -0.12 17.70
C ARG A 121 17.87 0.64 16.39
N TYR A 122 16.73 0.49 15.75
CA TYR A 122 16.39 1.15 14.49
C TYR A 122 15.09 1.91 14.69
N GLN A 123 14.99 3.09 14.11
CA GLN A 123 13.81 3.94 14.19
C GLN A 123 13.54 4.55 12.83
N LYS A 124 12.29 4.91 12.54
CA LYS A 124 11.95 5.63 11.31
C LYS A 124 12.71 6.98 11.28
N ARG A 125 13.29 7.31 10.13
CA ARG A 125 13.79 8.66 9.90
C ARG A 125 12.59 9.57 9.61
N THR A 126 12.28 10.47 10.53
CA THR A 126 11.34 11.58 10.35
C THR A 126 11.96 12.74 9.61
#